data_AF-A0A7Z8JWL5-F1
#
_entry.id   AF-A0A7Z8JWL5-F1
#
_cell.length_a   1.000
_cell.length_b   1.000
_cell.length_c   1.000
_cell.angle_alpha   90.00
_cell.angle_beta   90.00
_cell.angle_gamma   90.00
#
_symmetry.space_group_name_H-M   'P 1'
#
loop_
_entity.id
_entity.type
_entity.pdbx_description
1 polymer ?
#
loop_
_entity_poly.entity_id
_entity_poly.type
_entity_poly.pdbx_seq_one_letter_code
_entity_poly.pdbx_strand_id
1 'polypeptide(L)'
;MRLVRPVLADVPAPVRLGADQRAVVDRVVAGTDPALLVVGAAGTGKTLLAVEAVAAALGADDDGLFPSPGLPSPDEVLVLAAGRRAAAELRDRIGARVRRTTGQAMVRTAASAAFAVLRARAALLGDPAPTLISGPEQDLALAELLAGHAAGEGVPLRWPDGVPEESLTLRAFRGELRDLLMRAAERGVEPEDLARLGERHGRPEWVAAAALYREYVDVTTLRAGTPDAGARYDPAVVVEEAAEVLRTWEAELPGPRPRWRLVVVDDYQEATEATARLLRVLQDDGARLLLLADPDAAVQTFRGATPALVGRADVAGTGPGELGATRLVLDGVRRPPPTWAVRLIRTRPPTSSRAPSPGPSPAGGSSTRSRAGRS
;
A
#
# COMPACT_ATOMS: atom_id res chain seq x y z
N MET A 1 -41.44 1.21 -29.37
CA MET A 1 -40.50 0.95 -28.25
C MET A 1 -41.27 0.29 -27.12
N ARG A 2 -40.99 -0.98 -26.83
CA ARG A 2 -41.58 -1.70 -25.69
C ARG A 2 -40.59 -1.55 -24.53
N LEU A 3 -40.94 -0.76 -23.53
CA LEU A 3 -40.12 -0.62 -22.32
C LEU A 3 -40.14 -1.96 -21.58
N VAL A 4 -39.01 -2.67 -21.62
CA VAL A 4 -38.79 -3.88 -20.84
C VAL A 4 -38.29 -3.42 -19.47
N ARG A 5 -39.03 -3.80 -18.42
CA ARG A 5 -38.63 -3.58 -17.02
C ARG A 5 -37.24 -4.21 -16.85
N PRO A 6 -36.23 -3.51 -16.28
CA PRO A 6 -34.96 -4.17 -15.98
C PRO A 6 -35.27 -5.31 -15.02
N VAL A 7 -34.79 -6.51 -15.37
CA VAL A 7 -34.75 -7.63 -14.43
C VAL A 7 -33.95 -7.10 -13.24
N LEU A 8 -34.62 -6.84 -12.12
CA LEU A 8 -33.93 -6.70 -10.85
C LEU A 8 -33.12 -7.99 -10.72
N ALA A 9 -31.80 -7.88 -10.82
CA ALA A 9 -30.91 -9.01 -10.64
C ALA A 9 -31.36 -9.76 -9.38
N ASP A 10 -31.52 -11.08 -9.51
CA ASP A 10 -31.91 -11.97 -8.42
C ASP A 10 -31.20 -11.51 -7.14
N VAL A 11 -31.99 -11.21 -6.10
CA VAL A 11 -31.44 -10.92 -4.78
C VAL A 11 -30.59 -12.13 -4.42
N PRO A 12 -29.25 -11.99 -4.27
CA PRO A 12 -28.42 -13.13 -3.95
C PRO A 12 -28.95 -13.74 -2.65
N ALA A 13 -29.06 -15.07 -2.61
CA ALA A 13 -29.51 -15.78 -1.42
C ALA A 13 -28.72 -15.29 -0.18
N PRO A 14 -29.36 -15.16 0.99
CA PRO A 14 -28.72 -14.61 2.18
C PRO A 14 -27.45 -15.41 2.50
N VAL A 15 -26.32 -14.71 2.54
CA VAL A 15 -25.03 -15.34 2.71
C VAL A 15 -24.88 -15.82 4.14
N ARG A 16 -24.76 -17.14 4.33
CA ARG A 16 -24.56 -17.72 5.66
C ARG A 16 -23.09 -17.63 6.08
N LEU A 17 -22.80 -16.72 7.00
CA LEU A 17 -21.51 -16.63 7.67
C LEU A 17 -21.26 -17.85 8.56
N GLY A 18 -20.00 -18.32 8.61
CA GLY A 18 -19.61 -19.36 9.57
C GLY A 18 -19.54 -18.82 11.00
N ALA A 19 -19.26 -19.70 11.97
CA ALA A 19 -19.11 -19.26 13.36
C ALA A 19 -17.93 -18.29 13.55
N ASP A 20 -16.79 -18.58 12.91
CA ASP A 20 -15.59 -17.75 12.85
C ASP A 20 -15.85 -16.35 12.26
N GLN A 21 -16.53 -16.28 11.11
CA GLN A 21 -16.87 -15.03 10.44
C GLN A 21 -17.89 -14.21 11.23
N ARG A 22 -18.89 -14.87 11.85
CA ARG A 22 -19.85 -14.18 12.73
C ARG A 22 -19.15 -13.57 13.93
N ALA A 23 -18.23 -14.30 14.57
CA ALA A 23 -17.46 -13.76 15.68
C ALA A 23 -16.65 -12.51 15.29
N VAL A 24 -16.10 -12.45 14.06
CA VAL A 24 -15.46 -11.23 13.55
C VAL A 24 -16.47 -10.08 13.43
N VAL A 25 -17.62 -10.31 12.80
CA VAL A 25 -18.66 -9.29 12.62
C VAL A 25 -19.15 -8.77 13.97
N ASP A 26 -19.42 -9.65 14.92
CA ASP A 26 -19.87 -9.30 16.27
C ASP A 26 -18.86 -8.40 16.98
N ARG A 27 -17.55 -8.69 16.86
CA ARG A 27 -16.49 -7.83 17.42
C ARG A 27 -16.40 -6.48 16.72
N VAL A 28 -16.55 -6.44 15.39
CA VAL A 28 -16.59 -5.18 14.63
C VAL A 28 -17.78 -4.32 15.05
N VAL A 29 -18.94 -4.91 15.30
CA VAL A 29 -20.13 -4.18 15.79
C VAL A 29 -19.93 -3.74 17.25
N ALA A 30 -19.44 -4.62 18.12
CA ALA A 30 -19.19 -4.32 19.53
C ALA A 30 -18.16 -3.19 19.71
N GLY A 31 -17.19 -3.09 18.78
CA GLY A 31 -16.22 -2.01 18.75
C GLY A 31 -15.25 -1.95 19.93
N THR A 32 -15.02 -3.11 20.55
CA THR A 32 -14.10 -3.26 21.68
C THR A 32 -12.64 -3.31 21.24
N ASP A 33 -12.37 -3.61 19.96
CA ASP A 33 -11.03 -3.71 19.42
C ASP A 33 -10.60 -2.44 18.67
N PRO A 34 -9.46 -1.83 19.02
CA PRO A 34 -8.89 -0.75 18.23
C PRO A 34 -8.40 -1.25 16.86
N ALA A 35 -7.95 -2.50 16.79
CA ALA A 35 -7.64 -3.19 15.54
C ALA A 35 -7.93 -4.69 15.66
N LEU A 36 -8.42 -5.29 14.58
CA LEU A 36 -8.69 -6.70 14.44
C LEU A 36 -7.99 -7.23 13.18
N LEU A 37 -7.05 -8.16 13.35
CA LEU A 37 -6.38 -8.86 12.25
C LEU A 37 -7.08 -10.20 12.02
N VAL A 38 -7.65 -10.39 10.85
CA VAL A 38 -8.30 -11.64 10.44
C VAL A 38 -7.47 -12.31 9.35
N VAL A 39 -6.87 -13.45 9.68
CA VAL A 39 -6.05 -14.22 8.75
C VAL A 39 -6.82 -15.43 8.25
N GLY A 40 -6.76 -15.69 6.95
CA GLY A 40 -7.31 -16.92 6.40
C GLY A 40 -6.82 -17.15 4.99
N ALA A 41 -6.68 -18.42 4.60
CA ALA A 41 -6.24 -18.79 3.26
C ALA A 41 -7.17 -18.28 2.15
N ALA A 42 -6.72 -18.34 0.90
CA ALA A 42 -7.56 -18.12 -0.27
C ALA A 42 -8.84 -18.98 -0.20
N GLY A 43 -9.98 -18.36 -0.49
CA GLY A 43 -11.28 -19.06 -0.49
C GLY A 43 -11.96 -19.21 0.88
N THR A 44 -11.41 -18.67 1.98
CA THR A 44 -12.08 -18.61 3.30
C THR A 44 -13.20 -17.57 3.38
N GLY A 45 -13.33 -16.70 2.38
CA GLY A 45 -14.38 -15.69 2.31
C GLY A 45 -14.04 -14.34 2.94
N LYS A 46 -12.75 -13.97 3.05
CA LYS A 46 -12.29 -12.65 3.55
C LYS A 46 -13.02 -11.47 2.91
N THR A 47 -13.05 -11.37 1.58
CA THR A 47 -13.75 -10.28 0.89
C THR A 47 -15.26 -10.28 1.15
N LEU A 48 -15.88 -11.44 1.37
CA LEU A 48 -17.28 -11.51 1.83
C LEU A 48 -17.43 -10.97 3.25
N LEU A 49 -16.53 -11.35 4.15
CA LEU A 49 -16.48 -10.86 5.50
C LEU A 49 -16.30 -9.34 5.56
N ALA A 50 -15.50 -8.75 4.65
CA ALA A 50 -15.41 -7.28 4.50
C ALA A 50 -16.79 -6.65 4.26
N VAL A 51 -17.55 -7.21 3.31
CA VAL A 51 -18.88 -6.72 2.93
C VAL A 51 -19.87 -6.84 4.09
N GLU A 52 -19.92 -8.00 4.75
CA GLU A 52 -20.84 -8.23 5.86
C GLU A 52 -20.47 -7.44 7.12
N ALA A 53 -19.17 -7.25 7.40
CA ALA A 53 -18.72 -6.41 8.51
C ALA A 53 -19.12 -4.94 8.30
N VAL A 54 -18.97 -4.42 7.08
CA VAL A 54 -19.44 -3.06 6.72
C VAL A 54 -20.96 -2.97 6.84
N ALA A 55 -21.69 -3.96 6.31
CA ALA A 55 -23.14 -3.99 6.37
C ALA A 55 -23.66 -4.00 7.81
N ALA A 56 -23.09 -4.85 8.66
CA ALA A 56 -23.43 -4.93 10.07
C ALA A 56 -23.05 -3.66 10.83
N ALA A 57 -21.86 -3.09 10.58
CA ALA A 57 -21.44 -1.83 11.19
C ALA A 57 -22.35 -0.66 10.84
N LEU A 58 -22.95 -0.67 9.65
CA LEU A 58 -23.94 0.33 9.25
C LEU A 58 -25.34 -0.03 9.72
N GLY A 59 -25.61 -1.23 10.26
CA GLY A 59 -26.96 -1.66 10.60
C GLY A 59 -27.82 -1.84 9.35
N ALA A 60 -27.29 -2.51 8.31
CA ALA A 60 -28.02 -2.80 7.08
C ALA A 60 -29.19 -3.79 7.29
N ASP A 61 -29.12 -4.58 8.36
CA ASP A 61 -30.17 -5.50 8.80
C ASP A 61 -31.02 -4.90 9.93
N ASP A 62 -30.86 -3.61 10.22
CA ASP A 62 -31.70 -2.87 11.15
C ASP A 62 -33.01 -2.51 10.44
N ASP A 63 -34.11 -3.11 10.88
CA ASP A 63 -35.47 -2.88 10.35
C ASP A 63 -36.04 -1.51 10.77
N GLY A 64 -35.29 -0.74 11.58
CA GLY A 64 -35.68 0.58 12.07
C GLY A 64 -35.71 1.66 10.99
N LEU A 65 -36.67 2.59 11.11
CA LEU A 65 -36.76 3.81 10.29
C LEU A 65 -35.53 4.74 10.44
N PHE A 66 -34.75 4.55 11.50
CA PHE A 66 -33.52 5.28 11.80
C PHE A 66 -32.42 4.29 12.20
N PRO A 67 -31.14 4.56 11.88
CA PRO A 67 -30.03 3.72 12.32
C PRO A 67 -30.01 3.62 13.85
N SER A 68 -29.72 2.42 14.36
CA SER A 68 -29.43 2.24 15.79
C SER A 68 -28.43 3.30 16.30
N PRO A 69 -28.71 3.96 17.45
CA PRO A 69 -27.87 5.01 17.98
C PRO A 69 -26.45 4.48 18.24
N GLY A 70 -25.45 5.26 17.84
CA GLY A 70 -24.05 4.90 18.00
C GLY A 70 -23.41 4.15 16.83
N LEU A 71 -24.16 3.76 15.78
CA LEU A 71 -23.56 3.22 14.56
C LEU A 71 -22.87 4.32 13.73
N PRO A 72 -21.78 4.01 13.00
CA PRO A 72 -21.18 4.94 12.04
C PRO A 72 -22.16 5.25 10.90
N SER A 73 -22.12 6.50 10.43
CA SER A 73 -22.70 6.87 9.14
C SER A 73 -21.86 6.33 7.98
N PRO A 74 -22.40 6.20 6.76
CA PRO A 74 -21.65 5.69 5.62
C PRO A 74 -20.38 6.49 5.28
N ASP A 75 -20.36 7.79 5.56
CA ASP A 75 -19.20 8.66 5.30
C ASP A 75 -18.09 8.49 6.37
N GLU A 76 -18.39 7.86 7.51
CA GLU A 76 -17.43 7.51 8.57
C GLU A 76 -16.85 6.09 8.41
N VAL A 77 -17.17 5.39 7.31
CA VAL A 77 -16.62 4.08 6.98
C VAL A 77 -15.70 4.19 5.75
N LEU A 78 -14.50 3.62 5.85
CA LEU A 78 -13.56 3.54 4.74
C LEU A 78 -13.20 2.08 4.47
N VAL A 79 -13.27 1.66 3.21
CA VAL A 79 -12.82 0.34 2.77
C VAL A 79 -11.68 0.53 1.80
N LEU A 80 -10.50 0.02 2.18
CA LEU A 80 -9.30 0.03 1.36
C LEU A 80 -9.14 -1.31 0.66
N ALA A 81 -8.99 -1.25 -0.67
CA ALA A 81 -8.66 -2.41 -1.49
C ALA A 81 -7.25 -2.27 -2.09
N ALA A 82 -6.60 -3.40 -2.35
CA ALA A 82 -5.25 -3.46 -2.91
C ALA A 82 -5.09 -2.83 -4.31
N GLY A 83 -6.19 -2.63 -5.06
CA GLY A 83 -6.13 -2.06 -6.40
C GLY A 83 -7.46 -1.56 -6.92
N ARG A 84 -7.41 -0.83 -8.05
CA ARG A 84 -8.61 -0.18 -8.64
C ARG A 84 -9.71 -1.17 -9.02
N ARG A 85 -9.34 -2.33 -9.55
CA ARG A 85 -10.29 -3.38 -9.92
C ARG A 85 -10.98 -3.96 -8.67
N ALA A 86 -10.19 -4.35 -7.66
CA ALA A 86 -10.72 -4.86 -6.39
C ALA A 86 -11.62 -3.81 -5.70
N ALA A 87 -11.23 -2.52 -5.73
CA ALA A 87 -12.06 -1.44 -5.20
C ALA A 87 -13.40 -1.29 -5.94
N ALA A 88 -13.42 -1.47 -7.27
CA ALA A 88 -14.66 -1.44 -8.04
C ALA A 88 -15.57 -2.62 -7.68
N GLU A 89 -15.03 -3.84 -7.67
CA GLU A 89 -15.79 -5.05 -7.32
C GLU A 89 -16.33 -4.99 -5.87
N LEU A 90 -15.53 -4.52 -4.91
CA LEU A 90 -15.98 -4.31 -3.52
C LEU A 90 -17.06 -3.23 -3.42
N ARG A 91 -16.94 -2.13 -4.18
CA ARG A 91 -17.95 -1.07 -4.22
C ARG A 91 -19.30 -1.60 -4.67
N ASP A 92 -19.33 -2.38 -5.75
CA ASP A 92 -20.57 -2.96 -6.27
C ASP A 92 -21.22 -3.91 -5.26
N ARG A 93 -20.41 -4.74 -4.59
CA ARG A 93 -20.88 -5.69 -3.56
C ARG A 93 -21.41 -4.99 -2.31
N ILE A 94 -20.71 -3.97 -1.81
CA ILE A 94 -21.15 -3.20 -0.64
C ILE A 94 -22.41 -2.40 -0.99
N GLY A 95 -22.46 -1.77 -2.15
CA GLY A 95 -23.63 -1.02 -2.61
C GLY A 95 -24.88 -1.91 -2.70
N ALA A 96 -24.74 -3.11 -3.26
CA ALA A 96 -25.83 -4.09 -3.33
C ALA A 96 -26.31 -4.58 -1.94
N ARG A 97 -25.39 -4.68 -0.97
CA ARG A 97 -25.65 -5.20 0.37
C ARG A 97 -26.25 -4.16 1.33
N VAL A 98 -25.74 -2.93 1.34
CA VAL A 98 -26.13 -1.88 2.31
C VAL A 98 -27.36 -1.10 1.86
N ARG A 99 -27.59 -0.96 0.54
CA ARG A 99 -28.75 -0.25 -0.05
C ARG A 99 -28.98 1.18 0.50
N ARG A 100 -27.92 1.87 0.91
CA ARG A 100 -27.97 3.28 1.35
C ARG A 100 -27.16 4.17 0.42
N THR A 101 -27.65 5.39 0.23
CA THR A 101 -26.94 6.43 -0.51
C THR A 101 -25.81 6.99 0.36
N THR A 102 -24.62 7.15 -0.22
CA THR A 102 -23.44 7.70 0.47
C THR A 102 -23.07 9.04 -0.14
N GLY A 103 -22.62 10.00 0.69
CA GLY A 103 -22.13 11.29 0.21
C GLY A 103 -20.74 11.18 -0.41
N GLN A 104 -19.93 10.24 0.10
CA GLN A 104 -18.62 9.92 -0.44
C GLN A 104 -18.49 8.45 -0.84
N ALA A 105 -17.48 8.15 -1.68
CA ALA A 105 -17.12 6.78 -2.00
C ALA A 105 -16.44 6.11 -0.80
N MET A 106 -17.15 5.18 -0.17
CA MET A 106 -16.68 4.36 0.95
C MET A 106 -15.53 3.44 0.55
N VAL A 107 -15.55 2.91 -0.68
CA VAL A 107 -14.53 1.96 -1.17
C VAL A 107 -13.50 2.65 -2.08
N ARG A 108 -12.23 2.58 -1.70
CA ARG A 108 -11.10 3.25 -2.34
C ARG A 108 -9.83 2.38 -2.33
N THR A 109 -8.85 2.77 -3.13
CA THR A 109 -7.45 2.39 -2.85
C THR A 109 -6.85 3.36 -1.83
N ALA A 110 -5.75 3.00 -1.18
CA ALA A 110 -5.05 3.91 -0.26
C ALA A 110 -4.71 5.26 -0.92
N ALA A 111 -4.14 5.24 -2.13
CA ALA A 111 -3.84 6.45 -2.90
C ALA A 111 -5.10 7.29 -3.22
N SER A 112 -6.25 6.66 -3.50
CA SER A 112 -7.49 7.38 -3.78
C SER A 112 -8.13 7.98 -2.52
N ALA A 113 -7.93 7.36 -1.35
CA ALA A 113 -8.33 7.92 -0.06
C ALA A 113 -7.42 9.10 0.31
N ALA A 114 -6.11 8.91 0.22
CA ALA A 114 -5.09 9.94 0.45
C ALA A 114 -5.31 11.18 -0.44
N PHE A 115 -5.54 10.99 -1.73
CA PHE A 115 -5.81 12.11 -2.63
C PHE A 115 -7.11 12.87 -2.29
N ALA A 116 -8.11 12.20 -1.68
CA ALA A 116 -9.31 12.88 -1.20
C ALA A 116 -9.04 13.78 0.01
N VAL A 117 -8.15 13.37 0.92
CA VAL A 117 -7.66 14.19 2.03
C VAL A 117 -6.94 15.43 1.50
N LEU A 118 -6.03 15.26 0.54
CA LEU A 118 -5.27 16.38 -0.05
C LEU A 118 -6.18 17.36 -0.79
N ARG A 119 -7.22 16.87 -1.48
CA ARG A 119 -8.26 17.73 -2.08
C ARG A 119 -9.06 18.49 -1.03
N ALA A 120 -9.41 17.85 0.09
CA ALA A 120 -10.12 18.52 1.17
C ALA A 120 -9.26 19.62 1.81
N ARG A 121 -7.94 19.37 1.99
CA ARG A 121 -6.98 20.40 2.42
C ARG A 121 -6.96 21.59 1.45
N ALA A 122 -6.79 21.35 0.15
CA ALA A 122 -6.77 22.41 -0.86
C ALA A 122 -8.05 23.24 -0.84
N ALA A 123 -9.21 22.59 -0.73
CA ALA A 123 -10.50 23.28 -0.64
C ALA A 123 -10.62 24.20 0.60
N LEU A 124 -10.07 23.79 1.75
CA LEU A 124 -10.06 24.61 2.96
C LEU A 124 -9.11 25.80 2.86
N LEU A 125 -8.02 25.67 2.11
CA LEU A 125 -7.07 26.75 1.85
C LEU A 125 -7.53 27.71 0.74
N GLY A 126 -8.57 27.34 -0.02
CA GLY A 126 -9.00 28.09 -1.21
C GLY A 126 -8.09 27.87 -2.42
N ASP A 127 -7.22 26.85 -2.37
CA ASP A 127 -6.31 26.51 -3.46
C ASP A 127 -7.05 25.83 -4.62
N PRO A 128 -6.56 25.95 -5.86
CA PRO A 128 -7.07 25.15 -6.97
C PRO A 128 -6.96 23.66 -6.70
N ALA A 129 -7.90 22.87 -7.26
CA ALA A 129 -7.95 21.44 -7.00
C ALA A 129 -6.65 20.74 -7.45
N PRO A 130 -6.03 19.92 -6.58
CA PRO A 130 -4.80 19.23 -6.94
C PRO A 130 -5.04 18.16 -8.01
N THR A 131 -3.96 17.73 -8.65
CA THR A 131 -3.94 16.67 -9.66
C THR A 131 -2.93 15.59 -9.31
N LEU A 132 -3.14 14.38 -9.83
CA LEU A 132 -2.14 13.32 -9.78
C LEU A 132 -1.35 13.34 -11.08
N ILE A 133 -0.02 13.23 -10.97
CA ILE A 133 0.84 13.04 -12.14
C ILE A 133 0.57 11.63 -12.69
N SER A 134 0.12 11.56 -13.94
CA SER A 134 -0.14 10.27 -14.59
C SER A 134 1.16 9.61 -15.04
N GLY A 135 1.16 8.27 -15.16
CA GLY A 135 2.31 7.52 -15.65
C GLY A 135 2.87 8.03 -17.00
N PRO A 136 2.02 8.35 -18.00
CA PRO A 136 2.49 8.98 -19.24
C PRO A 136 3.14 10.36 -19.04
N GLU A 137 2.63 11.18 -18.12
CA GLU A 137 3.25 12.48 -17.80
C GLU A 137 4.59 12.32 -17.09
N GLN A 138 4.72 11.34 -16.17
CA GLN A 138 5.99 10.99 -15.55
C GLN A 138 7.01 10.52 -16.60
N ASP A 139 6.58 9.65 -17.53
CA ASP A 139 7.42 9.15 -18.62
C ASP A 139 7.90 10.28 -19.53
N LEU A 140 7.00 11.21 -19.88
CA LEU A 140 7.32 12.38 -20.68
C LEU A 140 8.33 13.29 -19.96
N ALA A 141 8.09 13.62 -18.69
CA ALA A 141 9.00 14.46 -17.91
C ALA A 141 10.41 13.86 -17.83
N LEU A 142 10.52 12.55 -17.57
CA LEU A 142 11.82 11.87 -17.56
C LEU A 142 12.47 11.83 -18.94
N ALA A 143 11.69 11.68 -20.01
CA ALA A 143 12.21 11.71 -21.37
C ALA A 143 12.79 13.08 -21.74
N GLU A 144 12.09 14.16 -21.36
CA GLU A 144 12.53 15.55 -21.55
C GLU A 144 13.84 15.82 -20.80
N LEU A 145 13.91 15.42 -19.53
CA LEU A 145 15.12 15.57 -18.72
C LEU A 145 16.32 14.82 -19.33
N LEU A 146 16.14 13.55 -19.68
CA LEU A 146 17.21 12.74 -20.29
C LEU A 146 17.67 13.32 -21.63
N ALA A 147 16.75 13.86 -22.44
CA ALA A 147 17.10 14.51 -23.70
C ALA A 147 17.88 15.83 -23.49
N GLY A 148 17.50 16.63 -22.49
CA GLY A 148 18.23 17.85 -22.11
C GLY A 148 19.67 17.54 -21.68
N HIS A 149 19.85 16.54 -20.81
CA HIS A 149 21.18 16.07 -20.41
C HIS A 149 22.03 15.59 -21.59
N ALA A 150 21.44 14.84 -22.53
CA ALA A 150 22.12 14.41 -23.75
C ALA A 150 22.49 15.58 -24.67
N ALA A 151 21.75 16.68 -24.62
CA ALA A 151 22.07 17.93 -25.33
C ALA A 151 23.09 18.81 -24.57
N GLY A 152 23.53 18.41 -23.38
CA GLY A 152 24.43 19.19 -22.53
C GLY A 152 23.76 20.30 -21.72
N GLU A 153 22.44 20.26 -21.58
CA GLU A 153 21.66 21.14 -20.72
C GLU A 153 21.57 20.56 -19.29
N GLY A 154 21.48 21.43 -18.28
CA GLY A 154 21.36 21.01 -16.87
C GLY A 154 22.69 20.59 -16.22
N VAL A 155 22.60 19.84 -15.11
CA VAL A 155 23.76 19.33 -14.37
C VAL A 155 24.24 18.03 -15.00
N PRO A 156 25.48 17.93 -15.52
CA PRO A 156 25.92 16.74 -16.25
C PRO A 156 25.75 15.43 -15.46
N LEU A 157 24.96 14.50 -16.00
CA LEU A 157 24.80 13.16 -15.46
C LEU A 157 26.00 12.29 -15.83
N ARG A 158 26.78 11.87 -14.83
CA ARG A 158 27.91 10.96 -15.02
C ARG A 158 27.45 9.51 -14.86
N TRP A 159 27.01 8.92 -15.96
CA TRP A 159 26.71 7.50 -16.02
C TRP A 159 28.02 6.67 -16.03
N PRO A 160 28.05 5.51 -15.36
CA PRO A 160 29.23 4.63 -15.38
C PRO A 160 29.38 3.94 -16.75
N ASP A 161 30.60 3.47 -17.08
CA ASP A 161 30.93 2.81 -18.36
C ASP A 161 30.00 1.64 -18.74
N GLY A 162 29.35 1.01 -17.75
CA GLY A 162 28.37 -0.06 -17.97
C GLY A 162 27.00 0.40 -18.46
N VAL A 163 26.76 1.72 -18.58
CA VAL A 163 25.53 2.32 -19.09
C VAL A 163 25.88 3.12 -20.35
N PRO A 164 25.78 2.51 -21.55
CA PRO A 164 26.04 3.21 -22.80
C PRO A 164 25.10 4.40 -22.98
N GLU A 165 25.60 5.50 -23.53
CA GLU A 165 24.85 6.74 -23.74
C GLU A 165 23.60 6.51 -24.61
N GLU A 166 23.67 5.58 -25.57
CA GLU A 166 22.55 5.20 -26.43
C GLU A 166 21.38 4.62 -25.63
N SER A 167 21.67 3.99 -24.47
CA SER A 167 20.66 3.42 -23.59
C SER A 167 19.77 4.46 -22.94
N LEU A 168 20.26 5.69 -22.76
CA LEU A 168 19.55 6.79 -22.10
C LEU A 168 18.29 7.21 -22.87
N THR A 169 18.28 7.00 -24.19
CA THR A 169 17.13 7.30 -25.06
C THR A 169 16.07 6.19 -25.07
N LEU A 170 16.41 4.99 -24.57
CA LEU A 170 15.52 3.83 -24.61
C LEU A 170 14.37 3.97 -23.61
N ARG A 171 13.14 3.70 -24.08
CA ARG A 171 11.95 3.65 -23.22
C ARG A 171 12.11 2.65 -22.07
N ALA A 172 12.73 1.51 -22.31
CA ALA A 172 12.93 0.48 -21.28
C ALA A 172 13.82 1.00 -20.14
N PHE A 173 14.95 1.63 -20.47
CA PHE A 173 15.86 2.23 -19.49
C PHE A 173 15.18 3.31 -18.66
N ARG A 174 14.43 4.22 -19.32
CA ARG A 174 13.63 5.22 -18.63
C ARG A 174 12.57 4.59 -17.72
N GLY A 175 11.98 3.47 -18.12
CA GLY A 175 11.05 2.69 -17.31
C GLY A 175 11.69 2.20 -16.01
N GLU A 176 12.90 1.64 -16.08
CA GLU A 176 13.67 1.19 -14.91
C GLU A 176 14.07 2.36 -14.01
N LEU A 177 14.51 3.49 -14.60
CA LEU A 177 14.79 4.71 -13.82
C LEU A 177 13.54 5.20 -13.09
N ARG A 178 12.42 5.33 -13.79
CA ARG A 178 11.15 5.74 -13.18
C ARG A 178 10.81 4.81 -12.01
N ASP A 179 10.89 3.50 -12.20
CA ASP A 179 10.57 2.55 -11.15
C ASP A 179 11.55 2.67 -9.96
N LEU A 180 12.85 2.89 -10.18
CA LEU A 180 13.81 3.20 -9.11
C LEU A 180 13.39 4.45 -8.32
N LEU A 181 13.11 5.56 -9.00
CA LEU A 181 12.73 6.83 -8.36
C LEU A 181 11.46 6.68 -7.53
N MET A 182 10.43 6.03 -8.09
CA MET A 182 9.17 5.80 -7.40
C MET A 182 9.33 4.91 -6.17
N ARG A 183 10.21 3.90 -6.22
CA ARG A 183 10.47 3.02 -5.08
C ARG A 183 11.33 3.67 -4.00
N ALA A 184 12.19 4.61 -4.37
CA ALA A 184 12.92 5.46 -3.44
C ALA A 184 11.94 6.41 -2.72
N ALA A 185 11.13 7.13 -3.49
CA ALA A 185 10.13 8.06 -2.99
C ALA A 185 9.13 7.40 -2.01
N GLU A 186 8.59 6.24 -2.36
CA GLU A 186 7.65 5.48 -1.50
C GLU A 186 8.27 5.06 -0.15
N ARG A 187 9.59 4.90 -0.09
CA ARG A 187 10.34 4.56 1.12
C ARG A 187 10.87 5.79 1.87
N GLY A 188 10.54 7.00 1.42
CA GLY A 188 11.08 8.24 1.98
C GLY A 188 12.59 8.40 1.74
N VAL A 189 13.13 7.75 0.70
CA VAL A 189 14.52 7.95 0.29
C VAL A 189 14.57 9.16 -0.63
N GLU A 190 15.07 10.29 -0.11
CA GLU A 190 15.25 11.51 -0.88
C GLU A 190 16.44 11.40 -1.86
N PRO A 191 16.57 12.31 -2.86
CA PRO A 191 17.69 12.30 -3.80
C PRO A 191 19.06 12.23 -3.11
N GLU A 192 19.26 12.98 -2.03
CA GLU A 192 20.48 12.98 -1.24
C GLU A 192 20.73 11.64 -0.55
N ASP A 193 19.68 10.99 -0.04
CA ASP A 193 19.77 9.65 0.53
C ASP A 193 20.16 8.60 -0.50
N LEU A 194 19.58 8.68 -1.70
CA LEU A 194 19.91 7.78 -2.80
C LEU A 194 21.36 7.95 -3.26
N ALA A 195 21.86 9.19 -3.33
CA ALA A 195 23.27 9.46 -3.62
C ALA A 195 24.18 8.85 -2.53
N ARG A 196 23.87 9.10 -1.25
CA ARG A 196 24.64 8.51 -0.13
C ARG A 196 24.60 6.99 -0.14
N LEU A 197 23.46 6.37 -0.49
CA LEU A 197 23.34 4.91 -0.67
C LEU A 197 24.25 4.43 -1.81
N GLY A 198 24.26 5.15 -2.93
CA GLY A 198 25.13 4.86 -4.07
C GLY A 198 26.60 4.85 -3.69
N GLU A 199 27.06 5.89 -2.98
CA GLU A 199 28.43 5.99 -2.50
C GLU A 199 28.80 4.87 -1.53
N ARG A 200 27.96 4.64 -0.50
CA ARG A 200 28.22 3.62 0.53
C ARG A 200 28.31 2.21 -0.04
N HIS A 201 27.53 1.90 -1.08
CA HIS A 201 27.45 0.57 -1.67
C HIS A 201 28.27 0.43 -2.96
N GLY A 202 29.03 1.45 -3.36
CA GLY A 202 29.83 1.44 -4.59
C GLY A 202 28.98 1.28 -5.85
N ARG A 203 27.81 1.91 -5.87
CA ARG A 203 26.83 1.90 -6.97
C ARG A 203 26.77 3.28 -7.65
N PRO A 204 27.70 3.60 -8.57
CA PRO A 204 27.73 4.88 -9.27
C PRO A 204 26.43 5.17 -10.06
N GLU A 205 25.75 4.13 -10.54
CA GLU A 205 24.44 4.24 -11.20
C GLU A 205 23.35 4.84 -10.29
N TRP A 206 23.42 4.61 -8.97
CA TRP A 206 22.48 5.20 -8.01
C TRP A 206 22.78 6.67 -7.76
N VAL A 207 24.06 7.05 -7.77
CA VAL A 207 24.49 8.45 -7.65
C VAL A 207 24.02 9.25 -8.87
N ALA A 208 24.17 8.70 -10.08
CA ALA A 208 23.65 9.30 -11.31
C ALA A 208 22.11 9.41 -11.29
N ALA A 209 21.42 8.34 -10.88
CA ALA A 209 19.97 8.35 -10.74
C ALA A 209 19.49 9.37 -9.69
N ALA A 210 20.22 9.56 -8.59
CA ALA A 210 19.93 10.57 -7.57
C ALA A 210 20.01 12.01 -8.11
N ALA A 211 20.97 12.30 -8.98
CA ALA A 211 21.06 13.61 -9.63
C ALA A 211 19.83 13.87 -10.53
N LEU A 212 19.45 12.89 -11.36
CA LEU A 212 18.23 12.97 -12.17
C LEU A 212 16.97 13.05 -11.30
N TYR A 213 16.94 12.34 -10.16
CA TYR A 213 15.82 12.36 -9.23
C TYR A 213 15.58 13.76 -8.64
N ARG A 214 16.66 14.43 -8.24
CA ARG A 214 16.59 15.81 -7.73
C ARG A 214 15.95 16.74 -8.74
N GLU A 215 16.44 16.70 -9.98
CA GLU A 215 15.90 17.56 -11.04
C GLU A 215 14.45 17.21 -11.41
N TYR A 216 14.10 15.92 -11.37
CA TYR A 216 12.71 15.49 -11.50
C TYR A 216 11.81 16.13 -10.44
N VAL A 217 12.20 16.07 -9.16
CA VAL A 217 11.47 16.70 -8.06
C VAL A 217 11.39 18.23 -8.25
N ASP A 218 12.48 18.87 -8.63
CA ASP A 218 12.53 20.32 -8.88
C ASP A 218 11.56 20.73 -10.00
N VAL A 219 11.58 20.03 -11.14
CA VAL A 219 10.68 20.31 -12.27
C VAL A 219 9.22 20.08 -11.90
N THR A 220 8.91 19.00 -11.16
CA THR A 220 7.53 18.76 -10.71
C THR A 220 7.05 19.84 -9.74
N THR A 221 7.92 20.30 -8.83
CA THR A 221 7.63 21.37 -7.87
C THR A 221 7.41 22.71 -8.59
N LEU A 222 8.28 23.08 -9.54
CA LEU A 222 8.13 24.32 -10.31
C LEU A 222 6.84 24.34 -11.14
N ARG A 223 6.47 23.21 -11.77
CA ARG A 223 5.22 23.09 -12.52
C ARG A 223 3.97 23.26 -11.63
N ALA A 224 4.07 22.92 -10.34
CA ALA A 224 3.00 23.12 -9.37
C ALA A 224 2.82 24.58 -8.92
N GLY A 225 3.79 25.48 -9.19
CA GLY A 225 3.71 26.90 -8.84
C GLY A 225 2.93 27.77 -9.84
N THR A 226 2.27 27.19 -10.83
CA THR A 226 1.46 27.94 -11.81
C THR A 226 0.19 28.46 -11.12
N PRO A 227 -0.12 29.77 -11.12
CA PRO A 227 -1.18 30.36 -10.27
C PRO A 227 -2.57 29.71 -10.39
N ASP A 228 -2.92 29.20 -11.57
CA ASP A 228 -4.23 28.58 -11.85
C ASP A 228 -4.21 27.05 -11.77
N ALA A 229 -3.06 26.43 -11.50
CA ALA A 229 -2.90 24.98 -11.41
C ALA A 229 -2.71 24.57 -9.95
N GLY A 230 -3.55 23.65 -9.47
CA GLY A 230 -3.40 23.11 -8.13
C GLY A 230 -2.16 22.25 -7.98
N ALA A 231 -1.80 21.92 -6.75
CA ALA A 231 -0.66 21.05 -6.44
C ALA A 231 -0.69 19.75 -7.27
N ARG A 232 0.47 19.31 -7.75
CA ARG A 232 0.62 18.09 -8.54
C ARG A 232 1.34 17.04 -7.71
N TYR A 233 0.64 15.95 -7.39
CA TYR A 233 1.17 14.91 -6.53
C TYR A 233 1.61 13.69 -7.34
N ASP A 234 2.77 13.17 -6.98
CA ASP A 234 3.22 11.87 -7.46
C ASP A 234 2.48 10.74 -6.74
N PRO A 235 1.96 9.72 -7.45
CA PRO A 235 1.34 8.54 -6.83
C PRO A 235 2.23 7.83 -5.79
N ALA A 236 3.55 7.92 -5.90
CA ALA A 236 4.49 7.28 -4.97
C ALA A 236 4.51 7.91 -3.57
N VAL A 237 4.24 9.21 -3.45
CA VAL A 237 4.31 9.95 -2.17
C VAL A 237 2.93 10.36 -1.64
N VAL A 238 1.89 10.33 -2.48
CA VAL A 238 0.55 10.85 -2.12
C VAL A 238 -0.01 10.29 -0.81
N VAL A 239 0.27 9.02 -0.49
CA VAL A 239 -0.22 8.37 0.74
C VAL A 239 0.51 8.91 1.96
N GLU A 240 1.81 9.13 1.85
CA GLU A 240 2.63 9.70 2.93
C GLU A 240 2.22 11.15 3.21
N GLU A 241 2.13 11.96 2.16
CA GLU A 241 1.70 13.36 2.24
C GLU A 241 0.35 13.51 2.91
N ALA A 242 -0.62 12.65 2.57
CA ALA A 242 -1.93 12.67 3.21
C ALA A 242 -1.86 12.27 4.70
N ALA A 243 -0.98 11.34 5.06
CA ALA A 243 -0.79 10.93 6.45
C ALA A 243 -0.13 12.04 7.29
N GLU A 244 0.83 12.78 6.73
CA GLU A 244 1.41 14.00 7.33
C GLU A 244 0.35 15.09 7.51
N VAL A 245 -0.40 15.41 6.45
CA VAL A 245 -1.48 16.40 6.49
C VAL A 245 -2.54 16.07 7.53
N LEU A 246 -2.90 14.79 7.70
CA LEU A 246 -3.87 14.38 8.72
C LEU A 246 -3.32 14.55 10.14
N ARG A 247 -2.00 14.42 10.36
CA ARG A 247 -1.37 14.60 11.68
C ARG A 247 -1.33 16.06 12.09
N THR A 248 -1.07 16.97 11.16
CA THR A 248 -0.97 18.40 11.44
C THR A 248 -2.25 19.18 11.18
N TRP A 249 -3.31 18.51 10.69
CA TRP A 249 -4.55 19.13 10.23
C TRP A 249 -5.11 20.19 11.17
N GLU A 250 -5.29 19.87 12.47
CA GLU A 250 -5.91 20.77 13.44
C GLU A 250 -5.02 21.97 13.79
N ALA A 251 -3.70 21.84 13.60
CA ALA A 251 -2.75 22.93 13.80
C ALA A 251 -2.64 23.86 12.57
N GLU A 252 -2.87 23.32 11.37
CA GLU A 252 -2.59 24.04 10.11
C GLU A 252 -3.83 24.48 9.33
N LEU A 253 -5.01 23.87 9.56
CA LEU A 253 -6.19 24.07 8.71
C LEU A 253 -7.41 24.61 9.49
N PRO A 254 -8.18 25.53 8.89
CA PRO A 254 -9.27 26.23 9.56
C PRO A 254 -10.58 25.42 9.68
N GLY A 255 -10.63 24.19 9.15
CA GLY A 255 -11.85 23.42 8.98
C GLY A 255 -11.77 21.99 9.54
N PRO A 256 -12.92 21.30 9.62
CA PRO A 256 -12.98 19.97 10.23
C PRO A 256 -12.14 18.97 9.45
N ARG A 257 -11.41 18.14 10.20
CA ARG A 257 -10.63 17.03 9.65
C ARG A 257 -11.54 15.93 9.10
N PRO A 258 -11.22 15.31 7.95
CA PRO A 258 -11.85 14.05 7.54
C PRO A 258 -11.61 12.98 8.61
N ARG A 259 -12.68 12.36 9.11
CA ARG A 259 -12.60 11.34 10.17
C ARG A 259 -13.34 10.07 9.77
N TRP A 260 -12.86 8.94 10.28
CA TRP A 260 -13.48 7.64 10.07
C TRP A 260 -13.59 6.90 11.41
N ARG A 261 -14.68 6.17 11.60
CA ARG A 261 -14.93 5.33 12.79
C ARG A 261 -14.63 3.85 12.55
N LEU A 262 -14.60 3.44 11.28
CA LEU A 262 -14.23 2.09 10.86
C LEU A 262 -13.44 2.15 9.55
N VAL A 263 -12.26 1.52 9.55
CA VAL A 263 -11.46 1.30 8.36
C VAL A 263 -11.31 -0.21 8.14
N VAL A 264 -11.80 -0.70 7.01
CA VAL A 264 -11.64 -2.10 6.59
C VAL A 264 -10.57 -2.15 5.51
N VAL A 265 -9.58 -3.03 5.65
CA VAL A 265 -8.54 -3.24 4.64
C VAL A 265 -8.67 -4.66 4.12
N ASP A 266 -9.08 -4.81 2.86
CA ASP A 266 -9.05 -6.09 2.16
C ASP A 266 -7.68 -6.31 1.54
N ASP A 267 -7.19 -7.55 1.58
CA ASP A 267 -5.85 -7.94 1.17
C ASP A 267 -4.74 -7.11 1.84
N TYR A 268 -4.75 -7.04 3.18
CA TYR A 268 -3.75 -6.29 3.97
C TYR A 268 -2.29 -6.72 3.70
N GLN A 269 -2.05 -7.94 3.21
CA GLN A 269 -0.74 -8.37 2.74
C GLN A 269 -0.17 -7.54 1.58
N GLU A 270 -1.04 -6.83 0.85
CA GLU A 270 -0.67 -5.92 -0.25
C GLU A 270 -0.41 -4.48 0.22
N ALA A 271 -0.54 -4.20 1.52
CA ALA A 271 -0.29 -2.88 2.06
C ALA A 271 1.20 -2.48 1.95
N THR A 272 1.43 -1.21 1.66
CA THR A 272 2.75 -0.58 1.67
C THR A 272 3.04 -0.01 3.05
N GLU A 273 4.29 0.36 3.34
CA GLU A 273 4.63 1.03 4.61
C GLU A 273 3.90 2.39 4.75
N ALA A 274 3.76 3.15 3.65
CA ALA A 274 2.97 4.38 3.63
C ALA A 274 1.50 4.12 3.98
N THR A 275 0.93 3.01 3.48
CA THR A 275 -0.43 2.58 3.87
C THR A 275 -0.50 2.26 5.36
N ALA A 276 0.50 1.57 5.93
CA ALA A 276 0.56 1.29 7.36
C ALA A 276 0.66 2.57 8.21
N ARG A 277 1.44 3.56 7.77
CA ARG A 277 1.53 4.87 8.43
C ARG A 277 0.21 5.63 8.36
N LEU A 278 -0.46 5.64 7.20
CA LEU A 278 -1.80 6.19 7.10
C LEU A 278 -2.77 5.51 8.07
N LEU A 279 -2.78 4.17 8.14
CA LEU A 279 -3.63 3.42 9.06
C LEU A 279 -3.37 3.75 10.54
N ARG A 280 -2.10 3.95 10.94
CA ARG A 280 -1.74 4.45 12.27
C ARG A 280 -2.39 5.81 12.53
N VAL A 281 -2.25 6.77 11.62
CA VAL A 281 -2.83 8.12 11.77
C VAL A 281 -4.35 8.06 11.90
N LEU A 282 -5.01 7.16 11.16
CA LEU A 282 -6.46 6.95 11.29
C LEU A 282 -6.82 6.29 12.63
N GLN A 283 -6.05 5.31 13.09
CA GLN A 283 -6.26 4.64 14.37
C GLN A 283 -6.07 5.61 15.55
N ASP A 284 -5.06 6.47 15.49
CA ASP A 284 -4.78 7.48 16.51
C ASP A 284 -5.90 8.55 16.58
N ASP A 285 -6.65 8.75 15.48
CA ASP A 285 -7.91 9.53 15.45
C ASP A 285 -9.13 8.77 15.99
N GLY A 286 -8.95 7.53 16.45
CA GLY A 286 -10.02 6.70 16.98
C GLY A 286 -10.71 5.81 15.95
N ALA A 287 -10.20 5.69 14.72
CA ALA A 287 -10.73 4.73 13.76
C ALA A 287 -10.40 3.30 14.21
N ARG A 288 -11.43 2.44 14.24
CA ARG A 288 -11.21 0.99 14.46
C ARG A 288 -10.77 0.35 13.15
N LEU A 289 -9.80 -0.56 13.21
CA LEU A 289 -9.26 -1.22 12.02
C LEU A 289 -9.73 -2.67 11.92
N LEU A 290 -10.20 -3.08 10.75
CA LEU A 290 -10.39 -4.48 10.37
C LEU A 290 -9.43 -4.83 9.24
N LEU A 291 -8.41 -5.63 9.52
CA LEU A 291 -7.36 -6.02 8.59
C LEU A 291 -7.60 -7.45 8.14
N LEU A 292 -7.96 -7.65 6.86
CA LEU A 292 -8.20 -8.96 6.29
C LEU A 292 -6.97 -9.39 5.49
N ALA A 293 -6.35 -10.51 5.86
CA ALA A 293 -5.06 -10.89 5.30
C ALA A 293 -4.94 -12.36 4.92
N ASP A 294 -4.14 -12.61 3.90
CA ASP A 294 -3.52 -13.90 3.60
C ASP A 294 -2.03 -13.67 3.31
N PRO A 295 -1.13 -13.88 4.28
CA PRO A 295 0.28 -13.57 4.09
C PRO A 295 0.94 -14.38 2.97
N ASP A 296 0.38 -15.54 2.62
CA ASP A 296 0.90 -16.41 1.55
C ASP A 296 0.43 -16.00 0.15
N ALA A 297 -0.50 -15.04 0.04
CA ALA A 297 -1.12 -14.62 -1.21
C ALA A 297 -0.60 -13.28 -1.77
N ALA A 298 0.45 -12.71 -1.17
CA ALA A 298 0.98 -11.42 -1.63
C ALA A 298 1.61 -11.52 -3.02
N VAL A 299 1.18 -10.66 -3.94
CA VAL A 299 1.67 -10.62 -5.32
C VAL A 299 2.15 -9.24 -5.77
N GLN A 300 1.95 -8.18 -4.98
CA GLN A 300 2.37 -6.80 -5.35
C GLN A 300 3.68 -6.36 -4.67
N THR A 301 4.56 -7.28 -4.26
CA THR A 301 5.84 -6.93 -3.59
C THR A 301 6.77 -6.11 -4.49
N PHE A 302 6.78 -6.39 -5.78
CA PHE A 302 7.46 -5.58 -6.80
C PHE A 302 6.86 -4.16 -6.92
N ARG A 303 5.64 -3.96 -6.41
CA ARG A 303 4.97 -2.65 -6.31
C ARG A 303 4.98 -2.06 -4.90
N GLY A 304 5.87 -2.49 -4.01
CA GLY A 304 6.05 -1.90 -2.68
C GLY A 304 5.23 -2.56 -1.58
N ALA A 305 4.39 -3.55 -1.90
CA ALA A 305 3.68 -4.30 -0.86
C ALA A 305 4.68 -4.96 0.10
N THR A 306 4.35 -4.92 1.39
CA THR A 306 5.20 -5.41 2.48
C THR A 306 4.43 -6.46 3.30
N PRO A 307 4.45 -7.75 2.90
CA PRO A 307 3.69 -8.80 3.57
C PRO A 307 4.08 -9.00 5.04
N ALA A 308 5.30 -8.60 5.41
CA ALA A 308 5.77 -8.59 6.78
C ALA A 308 4.89 -7.74 7.72
N LEU A 309 4.15 -6.74 7.21
CA LEU A 309 3.21 -5.96 8.00
C LEU A 309 2.10 -6.83 8.61
N VAL A 310 1.67 -7.91 7.94
CA VAL A 310 0.68 -8.86 8.47
C VAL A 310 1.18 -9.52 9.75
N GLY A 311 2.48 -9.86 9.81
CA GLY A 311 3.10 -10.45 11.00
C GLY A 311 3.45 -9.45 12.10
N ARG A 312 3.33 -8.15 11.83
CA ARG A 312 3.56 -7.07 12.80
C ARG A 312 2.27 -6.47 13.35
N ALA A 313 1.14 -6.66 12.66
CA ALA A 313 -0.15 -6.06 13.01
C ALA A 313 -0.62 -6.35 14.44
N ASP A 314 -0.27 -7.50 15.01
CA ASP A 314 -0.62 -7.89 16.38
C ASP A 314 0.38 -7.41 17.45
N VAL A 315 1.50 -6.81 17.04
CA VAL A 315 2.45 -6.15 17.95
C VAL A 315 1.91 -4.76 18.29
N ALA A 316 1.88 -4.41 19.58
CA ALA A 316 1.58 -3.05 20.02
C ALA A 316 2.88 -2.24 20.10
N GLY A 317 2.95 -1.13 19.36
CA GLY A 317 4.12 -0.25 19.37
C GLY A 317 3.96 0.91 18.38
N THR A 318 5.04 1.63 18.09
CA THR A 318 5.02 2.77 17.17
C THR A 318 5.70 2.48 15.83
N GLY A 319 6.26 1.27 15.67
CA GLY A 319 6.90 0.86 14.44
C GLY A 319 5.91 0.64 13.29
N PRO A 320 6.41 0.55 12.04
CA PRO A 320 5.57 0.29 10.88
C PRO A 320 4.73 -0.98 11.05
N GLY A 321 3.41 -0.82 10.94
CA GLY A 321 2.45 -1.92 11.05
C GLY A 321 2.21 -2.45 12.46
N GLU A 322 2.75 -1.85 13.54
CA GLU A 322 2.55 -2.32 14.93
C GLU A 322 1.21 -1.85 15.53
N LEU A 323 0.11 -2.28 14.93
CA LEU A 323 -1.24 -1.75 15.19
C LEU A 323 -1.91 -2.28 16.47
N GLY A 324 -1.26 -3.19 17.21
CA GLY A 324 -1.81 -3.81 18.42
C GLY A 324 -3.10 -4.59 18.16
N ALA A 325 -3.23 -5.19 16.98
CA ALA A 325 -4.45 -5.83 16.53
C ALA A 325 -4.70 -7.16 17.25
N THR A 326 -5.94 -7.40 17.70
CA THR A 326 -6.31 -8.75 18.13
C THR A 326 -6.36 -9.67 16.91
N ARG A 327 -5.68 -10.81 16.96
CA ARG A 327 -5.65 -11.77 15.85
C ARG A 327 -6.77 -12.81 15.94
N LEU A 328 -7.44 -13.05 14.82
CA LEU A 328 -8.39 -14.15 14.59
C LEU A 328 -8.00 -14.91 13.31
N VAL A 329 -8.30 -16.21 13.28
CA VAL A 329 -8.05 -17.07 12.12
C VAL A 329 -9.38 -17.62 11.61
N LEU A 330 -9.60 -17.56 10.30
CA LEU A 330 -10.78 -18.16 9.66
C LEU A 330 -10.51 -19.63 9.34
N ASP A 331 -11.34 -20.49 9.91
CA ASP A 331 -11.26 -21.94 9.74
C ASP A 331 -12.29 -22.39 8.71
N GLY A 332 -11.82 -22.77 7.52
CA GLY A 332 -12.67 -23.38 6.48
C GLY A 332 -12.54 -22.72 5.11
N VAL A 333 -11.91 -23.43 4.18
CA VAL A 333 -11.90 -23.07 2.75
C VAL A 333 -13.28 -23.36 2.17
N ARG A 334 -14.02 -22.32 1.79
CA ARG A 334 -15.41 -22.43 1.27
C ARG A 334 -15.47 -22.45 -0.25
N ARG A 335 -14.37 -22.07 -0.90
CA ARG A 335 -14.17 -22.23 -2.34
C ARG A 335 -12.93 -23.11 -2.53
N PRO A 336 -13.07 -24.38 -2.99
CA PRO A 336 -11.90 -25.20 -3.25
C PRO A 336 -11.01 -24.47 -4.26
N PRO A 337 -9.67 -24.51 -4.10
CA PRO A 337 -8.79 -23.93 -5.08
C PRO A 337 -9.06 -24.59 -6.44
N PRO A 338 -8.92 -23.87 -7.57
CA PRO A 338 -9.06 -24.50 -8.88
C PRO A 338 -8.15 -25.73 -8.94
N THR A 339 -8.63 -26.81 -9.55
CA THR A 339 -8.04 -28.17 -9.46
C THR A 339 -6.55 -28.26 -9.83
N TRP A 340 -6.00 -27.26 -10.54
CA TRP A 340 -4.57 -27.17 -10.86
C TRP A 340 -3.67 -26.77 -9.66
N ALA A 341 -4.22 -26.15 -8.61
CA ALA A 341 -3.44 -25.66 -7.46
C ALA A 341 -3.24 -26.70 -6.34
N VAL A 342 -3.88 -27.88 -6.42
CA VAL A 342 -3.81 -28.93 -5.37
C VAL A 342 -2.44 -29.65 -5.32
N ARG A 343 -1.53 -29.40 -6.28
CA ARG A 343 -0.25 -30.14 -6.35
C ARG A 343 0.91 -29.54 -5.56
N LEU A 344 0.80 -28.34 -4.98
CA LEU A 344 1.96 -27.64 -4.40
C LEU A 344 1.93 -27.40 -2.88
N ILE A 345 0.84 -27.72 -2.17
CA ILE A 345 0.73 -27.43 -0.73
C ILE A 345 0.75 -28.73 0.06
N ARG A 346 1.93 -29.37 0.15
CA ARG A 346 2.19 -30.42 1.15
C ARG A 346 3.62 -30.52 1.66
N THR A 347 4.44 -29.48 1.47
CA THR A 347 5.78 -29.41 2.08
C THR A 347 5.90 -28.14 2.95
N ARG A 348 6.15 -28.38 4.24
CA ARG A 348 6.39 -27.43 5.35
C ARG A 348 7.39 -26.31 5.02
N PRO A 349 7.40 -25.21 5.80
CA PRO A 349 8.19 -24.02 5.54
C PRO A 349 9.67 -24.21 5.91
N PRO A 350 10.64 -23.56 5.24
CA PRO A 350 11.95 -23.33 5.81
C PRO A 350 11.92 -22.06 6.67
N THR A 351 12.12 -22.24 7.97
CA THR A 351 12.57 -21.18 8.89
C THR A 351 13.95 -20.69 8.45
N SER A 352 14.08 -19.42 8.07
CA SER A 352 15.37 -18.79 7.81
C SER A 352 15.98 -18.22 9.10
N SER A 353 16.56 -19.08 9.95
CA SER A 353 17.55 -18.63 10.93
C SER A 353 18.95 -18.86 10.35
N ARG A 354 19.59 -17.79 9.87
CA ARG A 354 20.98 -17.83 9.40
C ARG A 354 21.91 -17.68 10.61
N ALA A 355 22.33 -18.78 11.21
CA ALA A 355 23.48 -18.80 12.12
C ALA A 355 24.80 -18.74 11.30
N PRO A 356 25.84 -18.05 11.78
CA PRO A 356 27.12 -18.00 11.08
C PRO A 356 27.88 -19.32 11.27
N SER A 357 28.34 -19.93 10.18
CA SER A 357 29.25 -21.08 10.23
C SER A 357 30.60 -20.66 10.84
N PRO A 358 31.21 -21.48 11.73
CA PRO A 358 32.56 -21.21 12.21
C PRO A 358 33.56 -21.47 11.08
N GLY A 359 34.45 -20.51 10.84
CA GLY A 359 35.57 -20.66 9.91
C GLY A 359 36.57 -21.72 10.39
N PRO A 360 37.36 -22.31 9.48
CA PRO A 360 38.33 -23.34 9.86
C PRO A 360 39.49 -22.70 10.63
N SER A 361 39.71 -23.14 11.89
CA SER A 361 40.96 -22.86 12.59
C SER A 361 42.10 -23.75 12.08
N PRO A 362 43.34 -23.25 12.07
CA PRO A 362 44.48 -23.95 11.49
C PRO A 362 45.07 -24.95 12.50
N ALA A 363 45.19 -26.21 12.10
CA ALA A 363 46.07 -27.15 12.80
C ALA A 363 47.48 -27.03 12.21
N GLY A 364 48.36 -26.37 12.95
CA GLY A 364 49.79 -26.34 12.70
C GLY A 364 50.54 -27.46 13.41
N GLY A 365 51.63 -27.91 12.79
CA GLY A 365 52.79 -28.59 13.40
C GLY A 365 52.71 -30.13 13.44
N SER A 366 53.74 -30.91 13.10
CA SER A 366 55.15 -30.57 12.87
C SER A 366 55.97 -31.76 12.32
N SER A 367 57.01 -31.44 11.53
CA SER A 367 58.30 -32.15 11.34
C SER A 367 58.31 -33.49 10.57
N THR A 368 59.20 -33.77 9.60
CA THR A 368 60.67 -33.61 9.64
C THR A 368 61.36 -33.72 8.25
N ARG A 369 62.40 -32.87 8.08
CA ARG A 369 63.74 -33.08 7.44
C ARG A 369 63.95 -33.15 5.90
N SER A 370 64.39 -32.01 5.37
CA SER A 370 65.71 -31.74 4.76
C SER A 370 66.52 -32.87 4.08
N ARG A 371 66.60 -32.76 2.75
CA ARG A 371 67.79 -32.56 1.88
C ARG A 371 69.16 -33.18 2.26
N ALA A 372 69.65 -33.95 1.29
CA ALA A 372 71.00 -34.01 0.70
C ALA A 372 72.23 -34.39 1.55
N GLY A 373 72.84 -35.50 1.13
CA GLY A 373 74.28 -35.72 1.19
C GLY A 373 74.73 -36.77 0.17
N ARG A 374 75.61 -36.37 -0.76
CA ARG A 374 76.56 -37.18 -1.57
C ARG A 374 75.91 -38.19 -2.55
N SER A 375 76.28 -38.28 -3.84
CA SER A 375 77.50 -37.98 -4.58
C SER A 375 77.17 -37.56 -6.01
#